data_AF-A0A7X6FQF3-F1
#
_entry.id   AF-A0A7X6FQF3-F1
#
_cell.length_a   1.000
_cell.length_b   1.000
_cell.length_c   1.000
_cell.angle_alpha   90.00
_cell.angle_beta   90.00
_cell.angle_gamma   90.00
#
_symmetry.space_group_name_H-M   'P 1'
#
loop_
_entity.id
_entity.type
_entity.pdbx_description
1 polymer ?
#
loop_
_entity_poly.entity_id
_entity_poly.type
_entity_poly.pdbx_seq_one_letter_code
_entity_poly.pdbx_strand_id
1 'polypeptide(L)' 'MSPSDGIECAKMVFLQNPREEPPTMDDIATIGLDIAKNVFQLHGVDARGQVVLRKALRRANMIAFFTKLPPCLIGMEAC' A
#
# COMPACT_ATOMS: atom_id res chain seq x y z
N MET A 1 19.51 5.42 30.33
CA MET A 1 19.86 4.58 29.17
C MET A 1 18.55 4.16 28.53
N SER A 2 18.35 4.56 27.28
CA SER A 2 17.08 4.65 26.54
C SER A 2 16.31 3.32 26.37
N PRO A 3 14.99 3.30 26.57
CA PRO A 3 14.15 2.25 26.01
C PRO A 3 14.05 2.47 24.50
N SER A 4 14.37 1.43 23.75
CA SER A 4 14.29 1.39 22.29
C SER A 4 12.85 1.04 21.92
N ASP A 5 11.91 1.94 22.19
CA ASP A 5 10.51 1.76 21.84
C ASP A 5 10.35 2.10 20.36
N GLY A 6 10.79 1.15 19.53
CA GLY A 6 10.44 1.13 18.12
C GLY A 6 8.92 1.13 18.03
N ILE A 7 8.37 2.07 17.25
CA ILE A 7 6.95 2.17 16.91
C ILE A 7 6.43 0.76 16.66
N GLU A 8 5.59 0.29 17.57
CA GLU A 8 4.85 -0.94 17.39
C GLU A 8 4.02 -0.73 16.13
N CYS A 9 4.44 -1.34 15.02
CA CYS A 9 3.62 -1.37 13.81
C CYS A 9 2.29 -1.95 14.24
N ALA A 10 1.23 -1.13 14.24
CA ALA A 10 -0.11 -1.61 14.48
C ALA A 10 -0.35 -2.75 13.51
N LYS A 11 -0.32 -3.98 14.05
CA LYS A 11 -0.60 -5.19 13.30
C LYS A 11 -2.10 -5.14 13.07
N MET A 12 -2.52 -4.45 12.02
CA MET A 12 -3.91 -4.52 11.57
C MET A 12 -4.14 -5.97 11.18
N VAL A 13 -4.79 -6.71 12.08
CA VAL A 13 -5.17 -8.11 11.90
C VAL A 13 -6.18 -8.15 10.76
N PHE A 14 -5.76 -8.62 9.58
CA PHE A 14 -6.68 -8.83 8.47
C PHE A 14 -7.28 -10.23 8.55
N LEU A 15 -8.59 -10.29 8.76
CA LEU A 15 -9.41 -11.48 8.51
C LEU A 15 -9.19 -11.94 7.06
N GLN A 16 -8.90 -13.22 6.87
CA GLN A 16 -8.58 -13.80 5.57
C GLN A 16 -9.80 -13.81 4.62
N ASN A 17 -9.58 -13.23 3.43
CA ASN A 17 -10.00 -13.64 2.08
C ASN A 17 -11.50 -13.86 1.74
N PRO A 18 -11.99 -13.20 0.67
CA PRO A 18 -12.59 -13.94 -0.45
C PRO A 18 -11.74 -13.83 -1.71
N ARG A 19 -11.69 -14.94 -2.45
CA ARG A 19 -11.02 -15.07 -3.73
C ARG A 19 -11.93 -14.43 -4.77
N GLU A 20 -11.55 -13.27 -5.29
CA GLU A 20 -12.15 -12.70 -6.49
C GLU A 20 -10.98 -12.27 -7.37
N GLU A 21 -11.11 -12.51 -8.67
CA GLU A 21 -10.06 -12.53 -9.70
C GLU A 21 -8.99 -11.44 -9.56
N PRO A 22 -7.72 -11.70 -9.95
CA PRO A 22 -6.66 -10.71 -9.82
C PRO A 22 -7.13 -9.42 -10.51
N PRO A 23 -7.37 -8.35 -9.74
CA PRO A 23 -7.88 -7.11 -10.29
C PRO A 23 -6.84 -6.62 -11.28
N THR A 24 -7.31 -6.27 -12.47
CA THR A 24 -6.43 -5.72 -13.48
C THR A 24 -5.87 -4.39 -12.95
N MET A 25 -4.65 -4.02 -13.33
CA MET A 25 -4.06 -2.75 -12.87
C MET A 25 -4.93 -1.52 -13.22
N ASP A 26 -5.89 -1.68 -14.13
CA ASP A 26 -6.90 -0.70 -14.54
C ASP A 26 -7.98 -0.41 -13.48
N ASP A 27 -8.20 -1.30 -12.50
CA ASP A 27 -9.27 -1.14 -11.51
C ASP A 27 -8.85 -0.39 -10.24
N ILE A 28 -7.60 0.06 -10.15
CA ILE A 28 -7.09 0.75 -8.95
C ILE A 28 -7.53 2.21 -8.97
N ALA A 29 -8.56 2.54 -8.18
CA ALA A 29 -9.07 3.90 -8.06
C ALA A 29 -8.21 4.75 -7.11
N THR A 30 -7.81 4.20 -5.97
CA THR A 30 -7.05 4.92 -4.94
C THR A 30 -5.95 4.06 -4.35
N ILE A 31 -4.76 4.64 -4.15
CA ILE A 31 -3.63 3.99 -3.48
C ILE A 31 -3.29 4.76 -2.20
N GLY A 32 -3.38 4.08 -1.06
CA GLY A 32 -2.76 4.52 0.18
C GLY A 32 -1.27 4.16 0.19
N LEU A 33 -0.42 5.15 0.48
CA LEU A 33 1.02 5.01 0.62
C LEU A 33 1.45 5.34 2.05
N ASP A 34 1.95 4.33 2.76
CA ASP A 34 2.54 4.47 4.09
C ASP A 34 4.08 4.43 3.99
N ILE A 35 4.73 5.42 4.61
CA ILE A 35 6.17 5.63 4.57
C ILE A 35 6.79 5.07 5.86
N ALA A 36 7.33 3.85 5.78
CA ALA A 36 8.17 3.29 6.84
C ALA A 36 9.67 3.56 6.59
N LYS A 37 10.52 3.35 7.61
CA LYS A 37 11.97 3.71 7.60
C LYS A 37 12.71 3.33 6.31
N ASN A 38 12.46 2.14 5.76
CA ASN A 38 13.20 1.61 4.59
C ASN A 38 12.30 1.01 3.50
N VAL A 39 10.99 1.00 3.71
CA VAL A 39 10.01 0.37 2.81
C VAL A 39 8.76 1.23 2.75
N PHE A 40 8.13 1.24 1.58
CA PHE A 40 6.86 1.88 1.33
C PHE A 40 5.79 0.81 1.29
N GLN A 41 4.74 0.93 2.08
CA GLN A 41 3.59 0.03 2.01
C GLN A 41 2.53 0.65 1.12
N LEU A 42 2.12 -0.09 0.08
CA LEU A 42 1.07 0.31 -0.84
C LEU A 42 -0.18 -0.50 -0.55
N HIS A 43 -1.29 0.22 -0.47
CA HIS A 43 -2.63 -0.33 -0.31
C HIS A 43 -3.56 0.29 -1.36
N GLY A 44 -3.79 -0.42 -2.46
CA GLY A 44 -4.70 0.02 -3.51
C GLY A 44 -6.10 -0.56 -3.34
N VAL A 45 -7.11 0.29 -3.54
CA VAL A 45 -8.52 -0.05 -3.53
C VAL A 45 -9.18 0.32 -4.85
N ASP A 46 -10.20 -0.45 -5.24
CA ASP A 46 -11.05 -0.15 -6.39
C ASP A 46 -12.09 0.93 -6.07
N ALA A 47 -12.92 1.28 -7.05
CA ALA A 47 -14.00 2.25 -6.89
C ALA A 47 -15.08 1.81 -5.87
N ARG A 48 -15.14 0.52 -5.53
CA ARG A 48 -16.06 -0.04 -4.52
C ARG A 48 -15.41 -0.10 -3.13
N GLY A 49 -14.16 0.33 -3.00
CA GLY A 49 -13.37 0.25 -1.78
C GLY A 49 -12.82 -1.14 -1.47
N GLN A 50 -12.88 -2.09 -2.41
CA GLN A 50 -12.30 -3.42 -2.24
C GLN A 50 -10.79 -3.36 -2.45
N VAL A 51 -10.05 -4.12 -1.62
CA VAL A 51 -8.59 -4.13 -1.68
C VAL A 51 -8.14 -4.95 -2.87
N VAL A 52 -7.49 -4.26 -3.81
CA VAL A 52 -7.04 -4.84 -5.08
C VAL A 52 -5.52 -4.95 -5.19
N LEU A 53 -4.78 -4.15 -4.41
CA LEU A 53 -3.33 -4.13 -4.43
C LEU A 53 -2.78 -4.04 -3.01
N ARG A 54 -1.87 -4.95 -2.65
CA ARG A 54 -1.10 -4.88 -1.40
C ARG A 54 0.36 -5.18 -1.71
N LYS A 55 1.24 -4.22 -1.54
CA LYS A 55 2.65 -4.38 -1.94
C LYS A 55 3.60 -3.55 -1.08
N ALA A 56 4.65 -4.19 -0.60
CA ALA A 56 5.80 -3.48 -0.04
C ALA A 56 6.80 -3.15 -1.17
N LEU A 57 7.15 -1.88 -1.32
CA LEU A 57 8.14 -1.41 -2.28
C LEU A 57 9.36 -0.81 -1.59
N ARG A 58 10.53 -1.04 -2.18
CA ARG A 58 11.74 -0.29 -1.84
C ARG A 58 11.77 0.99 -2.66
N ARG A 59 12.45 2.02 -2.16
CA ARG A 59 12.59 3.33 -2.83
C ARG A 59 13.01 3.20 -4.31
N ALA A 60 13.98 2.32 -4.59
CA ALA A 60 14.48 2.08 -5.95
C ALA A 60 13.42 1.56 -6.94
N ASN A 61 12.39 0.85 -6.45
CA ASN A 61 11.35 0.26 -7.28
C ASN A 61 10.09 1.12 -7.37
N MET A 62 10.04 2.25 -6.64
CA MET A 62 8.85 3.08 -6.52
C MET A 62 8.49 3.70 -7.88
N ILE A 63 9.46 4.37 -8.52
CA ILE A 63 9.26 5.01 -9.84
C ILE A 63 8.83 3.96 -10.87
N ALA A 64 9.58 2.87 -11.02
CA ALA A 64 9.30 1.83 -12.01
C ALA A 64 7.94 1.13 -11.81
N PHE A 65 7.41 1.15 -10.59
CA PHE A 65 6.08 0.63 -10.28
C PHE A 65 5.00 1.62 -10.72
N PHE A 66 5.06 2.88 -10.28
CA PHE A 66 4.04 3.87 -10.59
C PHE A 66 4.02 4.28 -12.08
N THR A 67 5.14 4.17 -12.81
CA THR A 67 5.15 4.40 -14.26
C THR A 67 4.36 3.36 -15.06
N LYS A 68 4.11 2.18 -14.47
CA LYS A 68 3.32 1.11 -15.11
C LYS A 68 1.85 1.15 -14.72
N LEU A 69 1.50 1.94 -13.71
CA LEU A 69 0.12 2.09 -13.28
C LEU A 69 -0.58 3.15 -14.13
N PRO A 70 -1.87 2.97 -14.40
CA PRO A 70 -2.69 4.05 -14.94
C PRO A 70 -2.75 5.21 -13.94
N PRO A 71 -3.08 6.43 -14.39
CA PRO A 71 -3.29 7.57 -13.49
C PRO A 71 -4.33 7.24 -12.42
N CYS A 72 -3.93 7.32 -11.15
CA CYS A 72 -4.79 7.02 -10.00
C CYS A 72 -4.54 8.01 -8.87
N LEU A 73 -5.51 8.12 -7.95
CA LEU A 73 -5.38 8.98 -6.78
C LEU A 73 -4.43 8.33 -5.76
N ILE A 74 -3.43 9.08 -5.29
CA ILE A 74 -2.52 8.61 -4.24
C ILE A 74 -2.75 9.41 -2.97
N GLY A 75 -3.21 8.73 -1.93
CA GLY A 75 -3.23 9.25 -0.57
C GLY A 75 -1.91 8.91 0.12
N MET A 76 -1.20 9.93 0.62
CA MET A 76 0.04 9.77 1.36
C MET A 76 -0.17 10.27 2.78
N GLU A 77 0.18 9.46 3.77
CA GLU A 77 0.24 9.93 5.15
C GLU A 77 1.43 10.89 5.30
N ALA A 78 1.16 12.09 5.83
CA ALA A 78 2.20 13.04 6.23
C ALA A 78 2.35 12.97 7.76
N CYS A 79 3.50 12.50 8.24
CA CYS A 79 3.90 12.63 9.64
C CYS A 79 4.36 14.05 9.96
#